data_AF-A0A1B9JNP4-F1
#
_entry.id   AF-A0A1B9JNP4-F1
#
_cell.length_a   1.000
_cell.length_b   1.000
_cell.length_c   1.000
_cell.angle_alpha   90.00
_cell.angle_beta   90.00
_cell.angle_gamma   90.00
#
_symmetry.space_group_name_H-M   'P 1'
#
loop_
_entity.id
_entity.type
_entity.pdbx_description
1 polymer ?
#
loop_
_entity_poly.entity_id
_entity_poly.type
_entity_poly.pdbx_seq_one_letter_code
_entity_poly.pdbx_strand_id
1 'polypeptide(L)'
;MVNLDYINGYLKAMACLNAEPNHYCDYTVKLLDHKGHFTDTLAHHFQSIADEHGKFLDAQLWHIKPKQITVDEFIQQINKWFFKQSYSPTLHRENGMRGVSGFIDILSHLELNKCYLYEIETMPPMWYAIQWCDLLLVYQNNYYLIYFCLDD
;
A
#
# COMPACT_ATOMS: atom_id res chain seq x y z
N MET A 1 1.42 3.86 -19.95
CA MET A 1 2.39 4.12 -18.86
C MET A 1 1.59 4.58 -17.65
N VAL A 2 1.84 4.00 -16.48
CA VAL A 2 1.11 4.34 -15.25
C VAL A 2 1.54 5.72 -14.78
N ASN A 3 0.58 6.63 -14.56
CA ASN A 3 0.86 7.96 -14.04
C ASN A 3 0.89 7.91 -12.51
N LEU A 4 2.08 7.64 -11.95
CA LEU A 4 2.26 7.53 -10.49
C LEU A 4 1.97 8.84 -9.76
N ASP A 5 2.27 10.00 -10.36
CA ASP A 5 1.99 11.30 -9.73
C ASP A 5 0.50 11.53 -9.56
N TYR A 6 -0.30 11.14 -10.55
CA TYR A 6 -1.75 11.24 -10.48
C TYR A 6 -2.33 10.30 -9.41
N ILE A 7 -1.85 9.06 -9.35
CA ILE A 7 -2.27 8.08 -8.34
C ILE A 7 -1.87 8.55 -6.93
N ASN A 8 -0.63 9.01 -6.76
CA ASN A 8 -0.14 9.57 -5.50
C ASN A 8 -0.91 10.83 -5.09
N GLY A 9 -1.30 11.68 -6.04
CA GLY A 9 -2.17 12.82 -5.77
C GLY A 9 -3.52 12.39 -5.17
N TYR A 10 -4.11 11.32 -5.71
CA TYR A 10 -5.35 10.75 -5.17
C TYR A 10 -5.14 10.13 -3.78
N LEU A 11 -4.10 9.30 -3.61
CA LEU A 11 -3.78 8.67 -2.34
C LEU A 11 -3.50 9.70 -1.24
N LYS A 12 -2.77 10.77 -1.57
CA LYS A 12 -2.51 11.88 -0.64
C LYS A 12 -3.79 12.60 -0.24
N ALA A 13 -4.70 12.84 -1.19
CA ALA A 13 -6.01 13.41 -0.87
C ALA A 13 -6.81 12.50 0.08
N MET A 14 -6.82 11.19 -0.18
CA MET A 14 -7.48 10.22 0.70
C MET A 14 -6.84 10.17 2.10
N ALA A 15 -5.50 10.19 2.18
CA ALA A 15 -4.77 10.24 3.45
C ALA A 15 -5.14 11.51 4.25
N CYS A 16 -5.17 12.68 3.61
CA CYS A 16 -5.60 13.92 4.25
C CYS A 16 -7.05 13.89 4.73
N LEU A 17 -7.95 13.25 3.98
CA LEU A 17 -9.36 13.13 4.37
C LEU A 17 -9.59 12.09 5.47
N ASN A 18 -8.68 11.12 5.61
CA ASN A 18 -8.68 10.13 6.68
C ASN A 18 -7.98 10.61 7.96
N ALA A 19 -7.13 11.64 7.87
CA ALA A 19 -6.38 12.16 9.01
C ALA A 19 -7.27 13.00 9.94
N GLU A 20 -7.03 12.86 11.24
CA GLU A 20 -7.64 13.64 12.33
C GLU A 20 -6.54 14.21 13.25
N PRO A 21 -6.85 15.11 14.20
CA PRO A 21 -5.85 15.59 15.15
C PRO A 21 -5.26 14.43 15.96
N ASN A 22 -3.94 14.25 15.88
CA ASN A 22 -3.16 13.11 16.42
C ASN A 22 -3.32 11.79 15.65
N HIS A 23 -3.76 11.82 14.39
CA HIS A 23 -3.89 10.64 13.55
C HIS A 23 -3.22 10.88 12.20
N TYR A 24 -2.00 10.35 12.03
CA TYR A 24 -1.26 10.54 10.78
C TYR A 24 -1.50 9.37 9.82
N CYS A 25 -1.94 9.69 8.60
CA CYS A 25 -2.10 8.73 7.51
C CYS A 25 -1.10 9.05 6.40
N ASP A 26 -0.39 8.03 5.90
CA ASP A 26 0.48 8.16 4.73
C ASP A 26 0.20 7.04 3.73
N TYR A 27 -0.30 7.42 2.56
CA TYR A 27 -0.68 6.52 1.49
C TYR A 27 0.09 6.86 0.23
N THR A 28 0.82 5.89 -0.32
CA THR A 28 1.65 6.10 -1.51
C THR A 28 1.62 4.90 -2.45
N VAL A 29 1.97 5.15 -3.71
CA VAL A 29 2.33 4.13 -4.68
C VAL A 29 3.71 4.44 -5.24
N LYS A 30 4.54 3.41 -5.39
CA LYS A 30 5.84 3.53 -6.04
C LYS A 30 6.11 2.34 -6.95
N LEU A 31 6.94 2.57 -7.96
CA LEU A 31 7.54 1.52 -8.75
C LEU A 31 8.78 1.01 -8.01
N LEU A 32 8.87 -0.30 -7.77
CA LEU A 32 10.06 -0.91 -7.18
C LEU A 32 11.14 -1.13 -8.23
N ASP A 33 12.39 -0.92 -7.82
CA ASP A 33 13.56 -1.25 -8.63
C ASP A 33 13.67 -2.76 -8.80
N HIS A 34 13.61 -3.21 -10.05
CA HIS A 34 13.69 -4.63 -10.38
C HIS A 34 15.08 -5.20 -10.08
N LYS A 35 15.20 -6.14 -9.12
CA LYS A 35 16.48 -6.73 -8.67
C LYS A 35 16.61 -8.22 -8.98
N GLY A 36 16.27 -8.61 -10.21
CA GLY A 36 16.33 -10.02 -10.64
C GLY A 36 15.02 -10.73 -10.37
N HIS A 37 14.94 -11.56 -9.34
CA HIS A 37 13.68 -12.25 -9.04
C HIS A 37 12.74 -11.39 -8.19
N PHE A 38 11.48 -11.81 -8.16
CA PHE A 38 10.42 -11.20 -7.36
C PHE A 38 10.79 -11.07 -5.87
N THR A 39 11.34 -12.14 -5.29
CA THR A 39 11.78 -12.19 -3.90
C THR A 39 12.93 -11.22 -3.62
N ASP A 40 13.86 -11.08 -4.57
CA ASP A 40 15.04 -10.22 -4.44
C ASP A 40 14.64 -8.74 -4.49
N THR A 41 13.66 -8.41 -5.34
CA THR A 41 13.08 -7.07 -5.45
C THR A 41 12.41 -6.65 -4.13
N LEU A 42 11.63 -7.54 -3.52
CA LEU A 42 11.01 -7.27 -2.22
C LEU A 42 12.05 -7.18 -1.10
N ALA A 43 12.99 -8.13 -1.03
CA ALA A 43 14.05 -8.14 -0.02
C ALA A 43 14.87 -6.83 -0.05
N HIS A 44 15.27 -6.39 -1.24
CA HIS A 44 15.98 -5.13 -1.43
C HIS A 44 15.15 -3.93 -0.97
N HIS A 45 13.84 -3.92 -1.26
CA HIS A 45 12.97 -2.83 -0.82
C HIS A 45 12.88 -2.75 0.72
N PHE A 46 12.63 -3.86 1.41
CA PHE A 46 12.50 -3.83 2.87
C PHE A 46 13.84 -3.58 3.59
N GLN A 47 14.96 -4.01 3.01
CA GLN A 47 16.29 -3.61 3.47
C GLN A 47 16.48 -2.09 3.39
N SER A 48 16.06 -1.45 2.29
CA SER A 48 16.24 0.00 2.12
C SER A 48 15.47 0.81 3.16
N ILE A 49 14.30 0.34 3.59
CA ILE A 49 13.53 0.98 4.66
C ILE A 49 14.33 1.00 5.96
N ALA A 50 15.00 -0.10 6.32
CA ALA A 50 15.79 -0.16 7.54
C ALA A 50 16.99 0.80 7.49
N ASP A 51 17.67 0.84 6.34
CA ASP A 51 18.84 1.67 6.11
C ASP A 51 18.53 3.17 6.18
N GLU A 52 17.36 3.60 5.66
CA GLU A 52 16.87 4.98 5.76
C GLU A 52 16.69 5.44 7.21
N HIS A 53 16.43 4.52 8.13
CA HIS A 53 16.31 4.77 9.57
C HIS A 53 17.61 4.50 10.36
N GLY A 54 18.74 4.34 9.68
CA GLY A 54 20.05 4.12 10.30
C GLY A 54 20.19 2.76 10.99
N LYS A 55 19.32 1.80 10.67
CA LYS A 55 19.38 0.43 11.18
C LYS A 55 19.67 -0.51 10.02
N PHE A 56 20.82 -1.17 10.02
CA PHE A 56 21.05 -2.26 9.06
C PHE A 56 20.30 -3.51 9.53
N LEU A 57 19.14 -3.79 8.93
CA LEU A 57 18.38 -5.02 9.18
C LEU A 57 18.35 -5.85 7.92
N ASP A 58 18.84 -7.10 8.01
CA ASP A 58 18.74 -8.07 6.93
C ASP A 58 17.26 -8.31 6.57
N ALA A 59 16.94 -8.38 5.27
CA ALA A 59 15.60 -8.73 4.75
C ALA A 59 15.05 -10.02 5.39
N GLN A 60 15.92 -10.96 5.75
CA GLN A 60 15.51 -12.20 6.40
C GLN A 60 14.81 -11.97 7.75
N LEU A 61 15.13 -10.87 8.44
CA LEU A 61 14.54 -10.49 9.73
C LEU A 61 13.15 -9.86 9.58
N TRP A 62 12.76 -9.46 8.38
CA TRP A 62 11.44 -8.90 8.08
C TRP A 62 10.37 -9.98 7.85
N HIS A 63 10.79 -11.24 7.72
CA HIS A 63 9.90 -12.39 7.47
C HIS A 63 8.87 -12.13 6.35
N ILE A 64 9.33 -11.57 5.23
CA ILE A 64 8.49 -11.14 4.11
C ILE A 64 7.77 -12.34 3.49
N LYS A 65 6.44 -12.30 3.50
CA LYS A 65 5.56 -13.34 2.95
C LYS A 65 4.56 -12.73 1.98
N PRO A 66 4.82 -12.79 0.67
CA PRO A 66 3.84 -12.40 -0.32
C PRO A 66 2.70 -13.41 -0.37
N LYS A 67 1.48 -12.95 -0.12
CA LYS A 67 0.26 -13.73 -0.23
C LYS A 67 -0.50 -13.27 -1.46
N GLN A 68 -0.66 -14.15 -2.45
CA GLN A 68 -1.45 -13.82 -3.63
C GLN A 68 -2.92 -13.64 -3.25
N ILE A 69 -3.55 -12.58 -3.76
CA ILE A 69 -4.93 -12.22 -3.48
C ILE A 69 -5.73 -12.00 -4.77
N THR A 70 -7.05 -12.09 -4.66
CA THR A 70 -7.99 -11.78 -5.73
C THR A 70 -8.20 -10.27 -5.87
N VAL A 71 -8.79 -9.84 -6.98
CA VAL A 71 -9.20 -8.44 -7.18
C VAL A 71 -10.20 -7.99 -6.10
N ASP A 72 -11.13 -8.87 -5.72
CA ASP A 72 -12.11 -8.57 -4.67
C ASP A 72 -11.42 -8.37 -3.31
N GLU A 73 -10.47 -9.23 -2.94
CA GLU A 73 -9.68 -9.07 -1.72
C GLU A 73 -8.83 -7.78 -1.76
N PHE A 74 -8.24 -7.45 -2.91
CA PHE A 74 -7.49 -6.20 -3.10
C PHE A 74 -8.36 -4.96 -2.88
N ILE A 75 -9.57 -4.95 -3.47
CA ILE A 75 -10.55 -3.87 -3.26
C ILE A 75 -10.98 -3.81 -1.80
N GLN A 76 -11.17 -4.97 -1.15
CA GLN A 76 -11.49 -5.02 0.28
C GLN A 76 -10.39 -4.42 1.14
N GLN A 77 -9.11 -4.64 0.83
CA GLN A 77 -8.00 -4.03 1.56
C GLN A 77 -8.02 -2.51 1.41
N ILE A 78 -8.14 -1.98 0.19
CA ILE A 78 -8.27 -0.52 -0.03
C ILE A 78 -9.45 0.06 0.77
N ASN A 79 -10.59 -0.63 0.75
CA ASN A 79 -11.79 -0.23 1.47
C ASN A 79 -11.65 -0.27 3.00
N LYS A 80 -10.72 -1.05 3.56
CA LYS A 80 -10.41 -0.99 5.00
C LYS A 80 -9.59 0.25 5.35
N TRP A 81 -8.71 0.67 4.45
CA TRP A 81 -7.87 1.84 4.66
C TRP A 81 -8.60 3.15 4.39
N PHE A 82 -9.54 3.19 3.45
CA PHE A 82 -10.31 4.40 3.17
C PHE A 82 -11.51 4.52 4.11
N PHE A 83 -11.52 5.56 4.96
CA PHE A 83 -12.67 5.98 5.77
C PHE A 83 -13.26 4.94 6.75
N LYS A 84 -12.48 3.92 7.16
CA LYS A 84 -12.96 2.83 8.03
C LYS A 84 -12.12 2.60 9.29
N GLN A 85 -11.27 3.56 9.63
CA GLN A 85 -10.52 3.50 10.88
C GLN A 85 -11.36 4.11 12.01
N SER A 86 -11.05 3.75 13.26
CA SER A 86 -11.80 4.15 14.46
C SER A 86 -11.99 5.67 14.59
N TYR A 87 -11.08 6.43 13.98
CA TYR A 87 -10.99 7.89 13.99
C TYR A 87 -11.26 8.50 12.61
N SER A 88 -11.76 7.74 11.63
CA SER A 88 -12.18 8.35 10.37
C SER A 88 -13.43 9.20 10.62
N PRO A 89 -13.52 10.42 10.03
CA PRO A 89 -14.71 11.23 10.16
C PRO A 89 -15.93 10.43 9.69
N THR A 90 -17.04 10.53 10.41
CA THR A 90 -18.27 9.81 10.05
C THR A 90 -18.83 10.35 8.74
N LEU A 91 -18.31 9.86 7.62
CA LEU A 91 -18.80 10.19 6.30
C LEU A 91 -20.09 9.44 6.04
N HIS A 92 -21.02 10.06 5.31
CA HIS A 92 -22.10 9.31 4.70
C HIS A 92 -21.51 8.15 3.89
N ARG A 93 -22.05 6.94 4.12
CA ARG A 93 -21.58 5.68 3.52
C ARG A 93 -21.31 5.78 2.01
N GLU A 94 -22.08 6.59 1.29
CA GLU A 94 -21.93 6.84 -0.13
C GLU A 94 -20.59 7.53 -0.49
N ASN A 95 -20.09 8.43 0.35
CA ASN A 95 -18.83 9.15 0.11
C ASN A 95 -17.62 8.22 0.28
N GLY A 96 -17.63 7.32 1.26
CA GLY A 96 -16.60 6.29 1.41
C GLY A 96 -16.57 5.32 0.22
N MET A 97 -17.74 4.89 -0.25
CA MET A 97 -17.85 4.06 -1.46
C MET A 97 -17.34 4.79 -2.72
N ARG A 98 -17.53 6.12 -2.82
CA ARG A 98 -17.00 6.95 -3.91
C ARG A 98 -15.48 7.09 -3.89
N GLY A 99 -14.86 7.12 -2.71
CA GLY A 99 -13.39 7.14 -2.58
C GLY A 99 -12.75 5.84 -3.10
N VAL A 100 -13.30 4.69 -2.69
CA VAL A 100 -12.79 3.39 -3.16
C VAL A 100 -13.05 3.21 -4.65
N SER A 101 -14.27 3.44 -5.13
CA SER A 101 -14.58 3.32 -6.56
C SER A 101 -13.76 4.27 -7.42
N GLY A 102 -13.59 5.53 -7.01
CA GLY A 102 -12.74 6.48 -7.73
C GLY A 102 -11.28 6.02 -7.83
N PHE A 103 -10.73 5.42 -6.78
CA PHE A 103 -9.38 4.86 -6.86
C PHE A 103 -9.29 3.64 -7.79
N ILE A 104 -10.28 2.74 -7.74
CA ILE A 104 -10.35 1.59 -8.66
C ILE A 104 -10.51 2.05 -10.12
N ASP A 105 -11.27 3.11 -10.37
CA ASP A 105 -11.42 3.69 -11.70
C ASP A 105 -10.08 4.24 -12.22
N ILE A 106 -9.27 4.86 -11.36
CA ILE A 106 -7.91 5.30 -11.72
C ILE A 106 -7.01 4.10 -12.06
N LEU A 107 -7.13 3.01 -11.31
CA LEU A 107 -6.39 1.77 -11.56
C LEU A 107 -6.94 0.95 -12.74
N SER A 108 -8.13 1.28 -13.26
CA SER A 108 -8.78 0.51 -14.34
C SER A 108 -7.91 0.38 -15.59
N HIS A 109 -7.05 1.36 -15.86
CA HIS A 109 -6.07 1.33 -16.96
C HIS A 109 -5.06 0.18 -16.87
N LEU A 110 -4.87 -0.40 -15.67
CA LEU A 110 -3.99 -1.55 -15.45
C LEU A 110 -4.67 -2.88 -15.77
N GLU A 111 -5.97 -2.88 -16.05
CA GLU A 111 -6.76 -4.09 -16.23
C GLU A 111 -6.52 -5.09 -15.09
N LEU A 112 -6.93 -4.75 -13.85
CA LEU A 112 -6.60 -5.50 -12.62
C LEU A 112 -6.76 -7.03 -12.71
N ASN A 113 -7.70 -7.53 -13.52
CA ASN A 113 -7.91 -8.96 -13.78
C ASN A 113 -6.73 -9.66 -14.50
N LYS A 114 -5.83 -8.89 -15.11
CA LYS A 114 -4.60 -9.36 -15.79
C LYS A 114 -3.35 -9.13 -14.93
N CYS A 115 -3.49 -8.49 -13.78
CA CYS A 115 -2.39 -8.28 -12.84
C CYS A 115 -2.24 -9.48 -11.90
N TYR A 116 -1.02 -9.69 -11.40
CA TYR A 116 -0.83 -10.47 -10.18
C TYR A 116 -0.88 -9.51 -8.99
N LEU A 117 -1.74 -9.81 -8.02
CA LEU A 117 -1.95 -9.00 -6.83
C LEU A 117 -1.47 -9.77 -5.62
N TYR A 118 -0.72 -9.10 -4.76
CA TYR A 118 -0.21 -9.67 -3.52
C TYR A 118 -0.47 -8.74 -2.34
N GLU A 119 -0.88 -9.29 -1.22
CA GLU A 119 -0.73 -8.67 0.09
C GLU A 119 0.64 -9.09 0.63
N ILE A 120 1.46 -8.13 1.05
CA ILE A 120 2.79 -8.41 1.58
C ILE A 120 2.70 -8.41 3.09
N GLU A 121 2.73 -9.61 3.66
CA GLU A 121 2.81 -9.78 5.11
C GLU A 121 4.27 -9.64 5.53
N THR A 122 4.53 -8.74 6.47
CA THR A 122 5.84 -8.54 7.07
C THR A 122 5.74 -8.59 8.57
N MET A 123 6.75 -9.15 9.23
CA MET A 123 6.86 -9.13 10.67
C MET A 123 8.14 -8.37 11.03
N PRO A 124 8.07 -7.04 11.19
CA PRO A 124 9.26 -6.25 11.47
C PRO A 124 9.83 -6.63 12.85
N PRO A 125 11.16 -6.59 13.01
CA PRO A 125 11.78 -6.97 14.27
C PRO A 125 11.49 -5.99 15.42
N MET A 126 11.20 -4.71 15.14
CA MET A 126 10.72 -3.75 16.15
C MET A 126 10.00 -2.54 15.52
N TRP A 127 8.68 -2.45 15.69
CA TRP A 127 7.92 -1.18 15.75
C TRP A 127 6.67 -1.39 16.62
N TYR A 128 6.50 -0.54 17.62
CA TYR A 128 5.31 -0.50 18.47
C TYR A 128 4.44 0.68 18.02
N ALA A 129 3.15 0.43 17.80
CA ALA A 129 2.06 1.36 17.47
C ALA A 129 1.81 1.78 16.01
N ILE A 130 2.60 1.36 15.02
CA ILE A 130 2.31 1.66 13.61
C ILE A 130 1.48 0.53 12.99
N GLN A 131 0.35 0.88 12.37
CA GLN A 131 -0.37 -0.04 11.48
C GLN A 131 0.03 0.28 10.04
N TRP A 132 0.38 -0.75 9.26
CA TRP A 132 0.59 -0.57 7.82
C TRP A 132 0.01 -1.73 7.02
N CYS A 133 -0.10 -1.53 5.71
CA CYS A 133 -0.43 -2.56 4.75
C CYS A 133 0.30 -2.28 3.43
N ASP A 134 0.97 -3.31 2.93
CA ASP A 134 1.66 -3.31 1.66
C ASP A 134 0.88 -4.18 0.66
N LEU A 135 0.41 -3.57 -0.43
CA LEU A 135 -0.20 -4.26 -1.55
C LEU A 135 0.69 -4.11 -2.77
N LEU A 136 1.03 -5.23 -3.39
CA LEU A 136 1.83 -5.25 -4.59
C LEU A 136 1.00 -5.64 -5.81
N LEU A 137 1.08 -4.80 -6.84
CA LEU A 137 0.51 -5.03 -8.15
C LEU A 137 1.62 -5.28 -9.17
N VAL A 138 1.60 -6.45 -9.79
CA VAL A 138 2.53 -6.82 -10.86
C VAL A 138 1.83 -6.70 -12.21
N TYR A 139 2.30 -5.77 -13.04
CA TYR A 139 1.75 -5.52 -14.37
C TYR A 139 2.87 -5.33 -15.38
N GLN A 140 2.87 -6.15 -16.45
CA GLN A 140 3.88 -6.09 -17.52
C GLN A 140 5.33 -6.11 -16.97
N ASN A 141 5.61 -6.97 -15.99
CA ASN A 141 6.91 -7.09 -15.33
C ASN A 141 7.36 -5.86 -14.51
N ASN A 142 6.44 -4.93 -14.21
CA ASN A 142 6.66 -3.83 -13.29
C ASN A 142 6.00 -4.16 -11.95
N TYR A 143 6.66 -3.76 -10.86
CA TYR A 143 6.22 -4.01 -9.48
C TYR A 143 5.77 -2.69 -8.86
N TYR A 144 4.46 -2.48 -8.79
CA TYR A 144 3.88 -1.30 -8.17
C TYR A 144 3.51 -1.64 -6.74
N LEU A 145 4.20 -1.02 -5.77
CA LEU A 145 3.90 -1.18 -4.36
C LEU A 145 3.01 -0.03 -3.90
N ILE A 146 1.81 -0.36 -3.43
CA ILE A 146 0.89 0.53 -2.74
C ILE A 146 1.11 0.33 -1.25
N TYR A 147 1.48 1.40 -0.58
CA TYR A 147 1.75 1.44 0.85
C TYR A 147 0.66 2.25 1.54
N PHE A 148 0.10 1.68 2.59
CA PHE A 148 -0.77 2.38 3.53
C PHE A 148 -0.15 2.35 4.91
N CYS A 149 -0.09 3.49 5.58
CA CYS A 149 0.41 3.62 6.94
C CYS A 149 -0.47 4.52 7.78
N LEU A 150 -0.51 4.18 9.07
CA LEU A 150 -1.19 4.88 10.12
C LEU A 150 -0.29 4.90 11.36
N ASP A 151 -0.13 6.10 11.90
CA ASP A 151 0.59 6.36 13.14
C ASP A 151 -0.33 7.15 14.09
N ASP A 152 -0.54 6.60 15.30
CA ASP A 152 -1.41 7.10 16.38
C ASP A 152 -0.58 7.83 17.47
#